data_AF-A0A4R1G905-F1
#
_entry.id   AF-A0A4R1G905-F1
#
_cell.length_a   1.000
_cell.length_b   1.000
_cell.length_c   1.000
_cell.angle_alpha   90.00
_cell.angle_beta   90.00
_cell.angle_gamma   90.00
#
_symmetry.space_group_name_H-M   'P 1'
#
loop_
_entity.id
_entity.type
_entity.pdbx_description
1 polymer ?
#
loop_
_entity_poly.entity_id
_entity_poly.type
_entity_poly.pdbx_seq_one_letter_code
_entity_poly.pdbx_strand_id
1 'polypeptide(L)'
;MGKLTDLALATANSSFKEEHWISACDVVEAVKTRKIEESKLLQLIDFFTDNSVETIWDFCVNHGIDLWELKEFYEKCIKPYAVNRELEELWKF
;
A
#
# COMPACT_ATOMS: atom_id res chain seq x y z
N MET A 1 6.73 -30.05 21.29
CA MET A 1 5.29 -29.76 21.08
C MET A 1 5.15 -28.30 20.65
N GLY A 2 5.66 -27.95 19.46
CA GLY A 2 5.80 -26.54 19.05
C GLY A 2 5.95 -26.32 17.54
N LYS A 3 5.49 -27.27 16.70
CA LYS A 3 5.51 -27.12 15.23
C LYS A 3 4.12 -26.88 14.62
N LEU A 4 3.06 -27.15 15.38
CA LEU A 4 1.67 -27.01 14.91
C LEU A 4 1.15 -25.57 15.05
N THR A 5 1.63 -24.82 16.03
CA THR A 5 1.25 -23.43 16.28
C THR A 5 1.82 -22.46 15.25
N ASP A 6 3.09 -22.64 14.86
CA ASP A 6 3.74 -21.74 13.89
C ASP A 6 3.23 -21.96 12.46
N LEU A 7 2.91 -23.21 12.11
CA LEU A 7 2.31 -23.53 10.82
C LEU A 7 0.89 -22.96 10.73
N ALA A 8 0.09 -23.08 11.80
CA ALA A 8 -1.26 -22.49 11.85
C ALA A 8 -1.24 -20.96 11.81
N LEU A 9 -0.26 -20.30 12.45
CA LEU A 9 -0.09 -18.84 12.37
C LEU A 9 0.35 -18.38 10.98
N ALA A 10 1.30 -19.10 10.36
CA ALA A 10 1.75 -18.80 9.01
C ALA A 10 0.63 -19.01 7.98
N THR A 11 -0.12 -20.12 8.08
CA THR A 11 -1.27 -20.37 7.21
C THR A 11 -2.40 -19.39 7.45
N ALA A 12 -2.69 -19.00 8.70
CA ALA A 12 -3.68 -17.95 8.98
C ALA A 12 -3.25 -16.58 8.44
N ASN A 13 -1.96 -16.19 8.57
CA ASN A 13 -1.45 -14.96 7.98
C ASN A 13 -1.47 -15.01 6.45
N SER A 14 -1.17 -16.15 5.83
CA SER A 14 -1.21 -16.32 4.38
C SER A 14 -2.63 -16.33 3.83
N SER A 15 -3.58 -17.02 4.48
CA SER A 15 -4.99 -17.03 4.07
C SER A 15 -5.70 -15.71 4.37
N PHE A 16 -5.33 -15.00 5.45
CA PHE A 16 -5.82 -13.64 5.71
C PHE A 16 -5.28 -12.64 4.68
N LYS A 17 -4.07 -12.85 4.16
CA LYS A 17 -3.50 -12.07 3.05
C LYS A 17 -4.19 -12.34 1.71
N GLU A 18 -4.68 -13.56 1.46
CA GLU A 18 -5.35 -13.91 0.19
C GLU A 18 -6.77 -13.34 0.08
N GLU A 19 -7.54 -13.24 1.17
CA GLU A 19 -8.93 -12.72 1.14
C GLU A 19 -9.02 -11.17 1.22
N HIS A 20 -7.91 -10.50 1.49
CA HIS A 20 -7.86 -9.04 1.71
C HIS A 20 -6.75 -8.33 0.93
N TRP A 21 -6.38 -8.86 -0.24
CA TRP A 21 -5.49 -8.13 -1.15
C TRP A 21 -6.26 -6.97 -1.79
N ILE A 22 -5.78 -5.74 -1.57
CA ILE A 22 -6.30 -4.56 -2.25
C ILE A 22 -6.07 -4.66 -3.76
N SER A 23 -7.11 -4.47 -4.57
CA SER A 23 -6.93 -4.58 -6.01
C SER A 23 -6.15 -3.38 -6.57
N ALA A 24 -5.48 -3.57 -7.71
CA ALA A 24 -4.84 -2.47 -8.43
C ALA A 24 -5.85 -1.34 -8.73
N CYS A 25 -7.09 -1.68 -9.08
CA CYS A 25 -8.15 -0.69 -9.30
C CYS A 25 -8.44 0.14 -8.05
N ASP A 26 -8.47 -0.49 -6.86
CA ASP A 26 -8.70 0.22 -5.61
C ASP A 26 -7.58 1.20 -5.28
N VAL A 27 -6.31 0.80 -5.48
CA VAL A 27 -5.16 1.69 -5.27
C VAL A 27 -5.24 2.87 -6.25
N VAL A 28 -5.52 2.60 -7.54
CA VAL A 28 -5.62 3.64 -8.56
C VAL A 28 -6.76 4.60 -8.26
N GLU A 29 -7.94 4.08 -7.90
CA GLU A 29 -9.08 4.90 -7.54
C GLU A 29 -8.78 5.75 -6.31
N ALA A 30 -8.15 5.17 -5.28
CA ALA A 30 -7.79 5.89 -4.07
C ALA A 30 -6.83 7.06 -4.37
N VAL A 31 -5.80 6.81 -5.18
CA VAL A 31 -4.83 7.85 -5.56
C VAL A 31 -5.50 8.95 -6.41
N LYS A 32 -6.26 8.59 -7.44
CA LYS A 32 -6.88 9.56 -8.36
C LYS A 32 -8.00 10.37 -7.71
N THR A 33 -8.79 9.76 -6.84
CA THR A 33 -9.89 10.44 -6.14
C THR A 33 -9.44 11.12 -4.84
N ARG A 34 -8.26 10.77 -4.34
CA ARG A 34 -7.71 11.17 -3.03
C ARG A 34 -8.62 10.81 -1.87
N LYS A 35 -9.32 9.69 -1.99
CA LYS A 35 -10.24 9.18 -0.99
C LYS A 35 -9.85 7.75 -0.66
N ILE A 36 -9.97 7.42 0.62
CA ILE A 36 -9.78 6.07 1.10
C ILE A 36 -11.12 5.61 1.66
N GLU A 37 -11.59 4.45 1.18
CA GLU A 37 -12.63 3.72 1.90
C GLU A 37 -12.02 3.16 3.19
N GLU A 38 -12.67 3.41 4.33
CA GLU A 38 -12.13 3.03 5.64
C GLU A 38 -11.81 1.53 5.74
N SER A 39 -12.60 0.69 5.08
CA SER A 39 -12.38 -0.77 4.97
C SER A 39 -11.09 -1.16 4.25
N LYS A 40 -10.53 -0.27 3.42
CA LYS A 40 -9.33 -0.50 2.60
C LYS A 40 -8.10 0.24 3.13
N LEU A 41 -8.25 1.05 4.17
CA LEU A 41 -7.16 1.88 4.70
C LEU A 41 -5.94 1.05 5.09
N LEU A 42 -6.15 -0.04 5.83
CA LEU A 42 -5.04 -0.90 6.28
C LEU A 42 -4.29 -1.52 5.08
N GLN A 43 -5.01 -1.97 4.07
CA GLN A 43 -4.42 -2.60 2.89
C GLN A 43 -3.68 -1.59 2.01
N LEU A 44 -4.16 -0.35 1.93
CA LEU A 44 -3.43 0.75 1.30
C LEU A 44 -2.14 1.02 2.05
N ILE A 45 -2.20 1.13 3.38
CA ILE A 45 -1.00 1.33 4.20
C ILE A 45 0.01 0.20 3.94
N ASP A 46 -0.44 -1.05 4.00
CA ASP A 46 0.39 -2.23 3.72
C ASP A 46 0.99 -2.16 2.30
N PHE A 47 0.23 -1.73 1.29
CA PHE A 47 0.77 -1.51 -0.05
C PHE A 47 1.93 -0.50 -0.06
N PHE A 48 1.82 0.60 0.67
CA PHE A 48 2.88 1.63 0.72
C PHE A 48 4.06 1.28 1.65
N THR A 49 3.91 0.32 2.56
CA THR A 49 4.98 -0.11 3.48
C THR A 49 5.69 -1.38 3.06
N ASP A 50 4.96 -2.31 2.42
CA ASP A 50 5.49 -3.63 2.05
C ASP A 50 6.13 -3.63 0.66
N ASN A 51 5.83 -2.63 -0.17
CA ASN A 51 6.42 -2.50 -1.50
C ASN A 51 7.58 -1.51 -1.52
N SER A 52 8.58 -1.82 -2.33
CA SER A 52 9.68 -0.90 -2.59
C SER A 52 9.18 0.35 -3.33
N VAL A 53 9.92 1.45 -3.21
CA VAL A 53 9.64 2.70 -3.95
C VAL A 53 9.60 2.48 -5.46
N GLU A 54 10.51 1.66 -5.98
CA GLU A 54 10.54 1.30 -7.41
C GLU A 54 9.24 0.59 -7.81
N THR A 55 8.79 -0.39 -7.03
CA THR A 55 7.53 -1.11 -7.27
C THR A 55 6.32 -0.18 -7.23
N ILE A 56 6.25 0.73 -6.25
CA ILE A 56 5.17 1.71 -6.12
C ILE A 56 5.19 2.68 -7.33
N TRP A 57 6.37 3.12 -7.73
CA TRP A 57 6.53 4.03 -8.85
C TRP A 57 6.18 3.39 -10.20
N ASP A 58 6.67 2.18 -10.46
CA ASP A 58 6.32 1.41 -11.65
C ASP A 58 4.81 1.14 -11.73
N PHE A 59 4.19 0.82 -10.59
CA PHE A 59 2.73 0.72 -10.51
C PHE A 59 2.05 2.03 -10.94
N CYS A 60 2.49 3.17 -10.42
CA CYS A 60 1.92 4.47 -10.76
C CYS A 60 2.06 4.79 -12.25
N VAL A 61 3.25 4.60 -12.81
CA VAL A 61 3.52 4.83 -14.24
C VAL A 61 2.65 3.94 -15.12
N ASN A 62 2.53 2.66 -14.80
CA ASN A 62 1.72 1.69 -15.55
C ASN A 62 0.22 2.02 -15.53
N HIS A 63 -0.25 2.76 -14.51
CA HIS A 63 -1.65 3.16 -14.36
C HIS A 63 -1.91 4.65 -14.68
N GLY A 64 -0.91 5.35 -15.22
CA GLY A 64 -1.01 6.77 -15.58
C GLY A 64 -1.33 7.65 -14.37
N ILE A 65 -0.65 7.38 -13.26
CA ILE A 65 -0.61 8.21 -12.06
C ILE A 65 0.70 9.00 -12.11
N ASP A 66 0.61 10.32 -12.03
CA ASP A 66 1.81 11.15 -11.98
C ASP A 66 2.39 11.31 -10.56
N LEU A 67 3.61 11.84 -10.47
CA LEU A 67 4.30 12.03 -9.20
C LEU A 67 3.54 12.96 -8.25
N TRP A 68 2.81 13.95 -8.79
CA TRP A 68 2.07 14.91 -8.00
C TRP A 68 0.79 14.28 -7.42
N GLU A 69 0.06 13.49 -8.20
CA GLU A 69 -1.09 12.71 -7.74
C GLU A 69 -0.68 11.74 -6.63
N LEU A 70 0.41 11.00 -6.83
CA LEU A 70 0.98 10.10 -5.83
C LEU A 70 1.37 10.84 -4.55
N LYS A 71 2.10 11.94 -4.68
CA LYS A 71 2.55 12.75 -3.54
C LYS A 71 1.37 13.30 -2.75
N GLU A 72 0.41 13.94 -3.41
CA GLU A 72 -0.75 14.50 -2.75
C GLU A 72 -1.55 13.43 -2.00
N PHE A 73 -1.75 12.27 -2.61
CA PHE A 73 -2.43 11.16 -1.98
C PHE A 73 -1.66 10.65 -0.75
N TYR A 74 -0.36 10.37 -0.91
CA TYR A 74 0.47 9.85 0.17
C TYR A 74 0.50 10.82 1.38
N GLU A 75 0.75 12.11 1.15
CA GLU A 75 0.84 13.10 2.22
C GLU A 75 -0.48 13.27 2.98
N LYS A 76 -1.61 13.23 2.27
CA LYS A 76 -2.94 13.45 2.87
C LYS A 76 -3.50 12.20 3.52
N CYS A 77 -3.26 11.03 2.93
CA CYS A 77 -4.02 9.82 3.23
C CYS A 77 -3.19 8.70 3.86
N ILE A 78 -1.89 8.61 3.60
CA ILE A 78 -1.03 7.51 4.07
C ILE A 78 -0.09 7.97 5.19
N LYS A 79 0.60 9.10 5.00
CA LYS A 79 1.59 9.66 5.93
C LYS A 79 1.09 9.81 7.38
N PRO A 80 -0.18 10.16 7.67
CA PRO A 80 -0.68 10.20 9.04
C PRO A 80 -0.61 8.86 9.78
N TYR A 81 -0.57 7.74 9.04
CA TYR A 81 -0.59 6.38 9.58
C TYR A 81 0.76 5.68 9.44
N ALA A 82 1.46 5.87 8.32
CA ALA A 82 2.74 5.24 8.06
C ALA A 82 3.68 6.16 7.27
N VAL A 83 4.89 6.32 7.77
CA VAL A 83 5.93 7.13 7.12
C VAL A 83 6.82 6.22 6.28
N ASN A 84 6.83 6.44 4.96
CA ASN A 84 7.77 5.86 4.02
C ASN A 84 8.79 6.93 3.59
N ARG A 85 9.96 6.92 4.24
CA ARG A 85 11.03 7.91 4.00
C ARG A 85 11.61 7.81 2.60
N GLU A 86 11.74 6.59 2.07
CA GLU A 86 12.31 6.37 0.74
C GLU A 86 11.39 6.94 -0.33
N LEU A 87 10.07 6.77 -0.17
CA LEU A 87 9.07 7.37 -1.06
C LEU A 87 9.11 8.90 -0.97
N GLU A 88 9.31 9.46 0.23
CA GLU A 88 9.47 10.91 0.42
C GLU A 88 10.71 11.50 -0.26
N GLU A 89 11.76 10.70 -0.52
CA GLU A 89 12.93 11.18 -1.28
C GLU A 89 12.59 11.43 -2.77
N LEU A 90 11.55 10.80 -3.33
CA LEU A 90 11.19 10.96 -4.75
C LEU A 90 10.85 12.41 -5.14
N TRP A 91 10.32 13.20 -4.21
CA TRP A 91 9.84 14.56 -4.47
C TRP A 91 10.54 15.63 -3.63
N LYS A 92 11.77 15.33 -3.18
CA LYS A 92 12.68 16.32 -2.59
C LYS A 92 13.52 17.08 -3.63
N PHE A 93 13.36 16.75 -4.90
CA PHE A 93 13.97 17.43 -6.05
C PHE A 93 13.03 18.47 -6.66
#